data_AF-A0A3A5RGT2-F1
#
_entry.id   AF-A0A3A5RGT2-F1
#
_cell.length_a   1.000
_cell.length_b   1.000
_cell.length_c   1.000
_cell.angle_alpha   90.00
_cell.angle_beta   90.00
_cell.angle_gamma   90.00
#
_symmetry.space_group_name_H-M   'P 1'
#
loop_
_entity.id
_entity.type
_entity.pdbx_description
1 polymer ?
#
loop_
_entity_poly.entity_id
_entity_poly.type
_entity_poly.pdbx_seq_one_letter_code
_entity_poly.pdbx_strand_id
1 'polypeptide(L)'
;MDDVRVYGNTCLSVCLYAPGYNDKLATIANDCGEEIETLYWQNISVAYVKTSNPIQIIDKLAWVNRFDEALELIYHNKDSDQIPDILKVNVIKALIFSGQRDFTPKIDWYYIDNVIKDLDKSEDPEIVQALVQIEFFAYQAFEHRRNINELRFIKELMSKPELLIELMVMAYKSDDGNEEEEVSESEMNNRMVMARCSFQILYNLPCCPGVDNQGNVNPDALRTYIYRLYELSVERHRSQVTDMVVGSLLGNLPRNDSYPQTILGEIVEELKSDSVDEHIRMRIFNSRGVTTRAFAEGGDQERSLVALFKSYRDKVKFTYPRLAKIFTKLMSEYERDANREDCVAQLEDLEY
;
A
#
# COMPACT_ATOMS: atom_id res chain seq x y z
N MET A 1 36.16 -2.26 -53.95
CA MET A 1 37.52 -2.16 -53.41
C MET A 1 37.64 -0.83 -52.70
N ASP A 2 36.80 -0.60 -51.69
CA ASP A 2 36.84 -1.25 -50.35
C ASP A 2 38.01 -0.71 -49.54
N ASP A 3 37.87 0.53 -49.07
CA ASP A 3 38.57 0.95 -47.86
C ASP A 3 37.70 0.51 -46.68
N VAL A 4 37.73 -0.79 -46.42
CA VAL A 4 37.25 -1.37 -45.17
C VAL A 4 38.15 -0.82 -44.08
N ARG A 5 37.64 0.14 -43.29
CA ARG A 5 38.29 0.53 -42.03
C ARG A 5 38.36 -0.71 -41.16
N VAL A 6 39.57 -1.21 -40.95
CA VAL A 6 39.85 -2.30 -40.02
C VAL A 6 39.53 -1.79 -38.61
N TYR A 7 38.37 -2.15 -38.07
CA TYR A 7 38.03 -1.92 -36.66
C TYR A 7 38.98 -2.77 -35.80
N GLY A 8 39.96 -2.11 -35.19
CA GLY A 8 40.99 -2.75 -34.36
C GLY A 8 40.47 -3.15 -32.97
N ASN A 9 41.40 -3.52 -32.09
CA ASN A 9 41.23 -3.73 -30.64
C ASN A 9 40.71 -2.48 -29.89
N THR A 10 39.76 -1.71 -30.44
CA THR A 10 39.41 -0.34 -30.05
C THR A 10 37.90 -0.18 -29.81
N CYS A 11 37.04 -1.01 -30.42
CA CYS A 11 35.76 -1.42 -29.81
C CYS A 11 35.97 -1.92 -28.37
N LEU A 12 37.16 -2.48 -28.11
CA LEU A 12 37.75 -2.96 -26.86
C LEU A 12 37.91 -1.89 -25.74
N SER A 13 37.34 -0.68 -25.88
CA SER A 13 37.42 0.40 -24.87
C SER A 13 36.15 1.26 -24.67
N VAL A 14 35.09 1.09 -25.49
CA VAL A 14 33.71 1.05 -24.91
C VAL A 14 33.73 0.12 -23.69
N CYS A 15 34.62 -0.88 -23.77
CA CYS A 15 35.03 -1.88 -22.81
C CYS A 15 36.07 -1.50 -21.73
N LEU A 16 36.37 -0.24 -21.39
CA LEU A 16 37.28 0.04 -20.23
C LEU A 16 36.68 0.75 -19.02
N TYR A 17 35.34 0.89 -18.93
CA TYR A 17 34.55 1.63 -17.91
C TYR A 17 34.11 2.99 -18.44
N ALA A 18 32.87 3.09 -18.90
CA ALA A 18 32.19 4.38 -18.98
C ALA A 18 31.33 4.52 -17.71
N PRO A 19 31.86 4.97 -16.56
CA PRO A 19 31.07 5.09 -15.34
C PRO A 19 30.09 6.26 -15.39
N GLY A 20 29.98 6.97 -16.53
CA GLY A 20 29.10 8.11 -16.75
C GLY A 20 28.77 8.24 -18.24
N TYR A 21 27.53 8.62 -18.56
CA TYR A 21 27.04 8.78 -19.93
C TYR A 21 27.81 9.84 -20.74
N ASN A 22 27.99 9.58 -22.03
CA ASN A 22 28.58 10.51 -22.99
C ASN A 22 27.95 10.33 -24.39
N ASP A 23 27.34 11.38 -24.94
CA ASP A 23 26.66 11.36 -26.24
C ASP A 23 27.52 10.80 -27.37
N LYS A 24 28.81 11.18 -27.42
CA LYS A 24 29.71 10.75 -28.50
C LYS A 24 30.02 9.26 -28.41
N LEU A 25 30.20 8.74 -27.19
CA LEU A 25 30.42 7.31 -26.97
C LEU A 25 29.15 6.51 -27.29
N ALA A 26 27.97 7.06 -26.99
CA ALA A 26 26.70 6.45 -27.37
C ALA A 26 26.54 6.37 -28.90
N THR A 27 26.90 7.42 -29.66
CA THR A 27 26.87 7.38 -31.13
C THR A 27 27.86 6.35 -31.68
N ILE A 28 29.09 6.31 -31.16
CA ILE A 28 30.10 5.33 -31.59
C ILE A 28 29.61 3.90 -31.31
N ALA A 29 29.01 3.66 -30.14
CA ALA A 29 28.49 2.34 -29.79
C ALA A 29 27.37 1.90 -30.75
N ASN A 30 26.45 2.81 -31.10
CA ASN A 30 25.40 2.57 -32.10
C ASN A 30 25.98 2.26 -33.50
N ASP A 31 27.02 2.97 -33.93
CA ASP A 31 27.66 2.76 -35.24
C ASP A 31 28.49 1.46 -35.30
N CYS A 32 28.92 0.93 -34.15
CA CYS A 32 29.66 -0.33 -34.04
C CYS A 32 28.77 -1.59 -34.08
N GLY A 33 27.44 -1.42 -34.07
CA GLY A 33 26.45 -2.50 -34.16
C GLY A 33 25.74 -2.82 -32.85
N GLU A 34 24.61 -3.53 -32.94
CA GLU A 34 23.67 -3.77 -31.84
C GLU A 34 24.30 -4.43 -30.61
N GLU A 35 25.26 -5.35 -30.80
CA GLU A 35 25.94 -6.03 -29.70
C GLU A 35 26.77 -5.05 -28.85
N ILE A 36 27.52 -4.14 -29.48
CA ILE A 36 28.33 -3.13 -28.80
C ILE A 36 27.44 -2.06 -28.17
N GLU A 37 26.36 -1.68 -28.85
CA GLU A 37 25.37 -0.75 -28.31
C GLU A 37 24.69 -1.32 -27.05
N THR A 38 24.26 -2.58 -27.08
CA THR A 38 23.66 -3.26 -25.92
C THR A 38 24.62 -3.26 -24.74
N LEU A 39 25.87 -3.68 -24.96
CA LEU A 39 26.89 -3.70 -23.91
C LEU A 39 27.17 -2.31 -23.34
N TYR A 40 27.22 -1.27 -24.18
CA TYR A 40 27.38 0.10 -23.72
C TYR A 40 26.25 0.51 -22.76
N TRP A 41 24.99 0.39 -23.21
CA TRP A 41 23.84 0.79 -22.41
C TRP A 41 23.65 -0.06 -21.15
N GLN A 42 24.12 -1.31 -21.15
CA GLN A 42 24.12 -2.16 -19.95
C GLN A 42 25.12 -1.71 -18.86
N ASN A 43 26.17 -0.96 -19.21
CA ASN A 43 27.29 -0.68 -18.30
C ASN A 43 27.43 0.80 -17.89
N ILE A 44 26.85 1.76 -18.62
CA ILE A 44 27.00 3.18 -18.27
C ILE A 44 26.30 3.55 -16.97
N SER A 45 26.79 4.53 -16.20
CA SER A 45 25.92 5.22 -15.24
C SER A 45 25.33 6.46 -15.88
N VAL A 46 24.07 6.74 -15.57
CA VAL A 46 23.40 7.99 -15.97
C VAL A 46 23.10 8.90 -14.78
N ALA A 47 23.67 8.58 -13.62
CA ALA A 47 23.55 9.39 -12.41
C ALA A 47 24.00 10.84 -12.69
N TYR A 48 23.18 11.80 -12.26
CA TYR A 48 23.42 13.24 -12.39
C TYR A 48 23.56 13.79 -13.82
N VAL A 49 23.28 13.01 -14.86
CA VAL A 49 23.31 13.49 -16.25
C VAL A 49 22.20 14.52 -16.45
N LYS A 50 22.57 15.75 -16.82
CA LYS A 50 21.64 16.77 -17.30
C LYS A 50 21.73 16.87 -18.80
N THR A 51 20.63 16.57 -19.49
CA THR A 51 20.55 16.59 -20.96
C THR A 51 19.30 17.33 -21.42
N SER A 52 19.36 17.90 -22.63
CA SER A 52 18.21 18.46 -23.31
C SER A 52 17.37 17.42 -24.06
N ASN A 53 17.74 16.14 -24.00
CA ASN A 53 16.97 15.03 -24.59
C ASN A 53 16.98 13.80 -23.67
N PRO A 54 16.38 13.87 -22.47
CA PRO A 54 16.37 12.75 -21.52
C PRO A 54 15.58 11.54 -22.04
N ILE A 55 14.58 11.75 -22.89
CA ILE A 55 13.72 10.69 -23.44
C ILE A 55 14.56 9.63 -24.17
N GLN A 56 15.48 10.04 -25.04
CA GLN A 56 16.31 9.11 -25.80
C GLN A 56 17.17 8.21 -24.89
N ILE A 57 17.68 8.76 -23.79
CA ILE A 57 18.48 8.01 -22.82
C ILE A 57 17.59 7.02 -22.07
N ILE A 58 16.41 7.46 -21.61
CA ILE A 58 15.42 6.62 -20.93
C ILE A 58 15.01 5.44 -21.83
N ASP A 59 14.71 5.70 -23.11
CA ASP A 59 14.32 4.66 -24.07
C ASP A 59 15.43 3.62 -24.27
N LYS A 60 16.70 4.07 -24.37
CA LYS A 60 17.84 3.17 -24.51
C LYS A 60 18.11 2.35 -23.25
N LEU A 61 17.92 2.91 -22.06
CA LEU A 61 18.00 2.18 -20.79
C LEU A 61 16.86 1.16 -20.65
N ALA A 62 15.64 1.55 -21.02
CA ALA A 62 14.47 0.67 -21.04
C ALA A 62 14.67 -0.52 -22.00
N TRP A 63 15.26 -0.27 -23.18
CA TRP A 63 15.60 -1.32 -24.16
C TRP A 63 16.52 -2.40 -23.60
N VAL A 64 17.47 -2.03 -22.73
CA VAL A 64 18.36 -2.98 -22.03
C VAL A 64 17.88 -3.37 -20.64
N ASN A 65 16.61 -3.13 -20.30
CA ASN A 65 15.97 -3.50 -19.03
C ASN A 65 16.62 -2.87 -17.77
N ARG A 66 17.18 -1.65 -17.90
CA ARG A 66 17.77 -0.86 -16.80
C ARG A 66 16.84 0.25 -16.35
N PHE A 67 15.64 -0.14 -15.90
CA PHE A 67 14.61 0.80 -15.48
C PHE A 67 14.96 1.52 -14.16
N ASP A 68 15.84 0.95 -13.35
CA ASP A 68 16.36 1.55 -12.11
C ASP A 68 17.19 2.80 -12.40
N GLU A 69 18.11 2.70 -13.36
CA GLU A 69 18.93 3.82 -13.82
C GLU A 69 18.11 4.84 -14.63
N ALA A 70 17.10 4.38 -15.37
CA ALA A 70 16.15 5.28 -16.02
C ALA A 70 15.38 6.11 -14.97
N LEU A 71 14.97 5.48 -13.86
CA LEU A 71 14.29 6.17 -12.77
C LEU A 71 15.21 7.17 -12.04
N GLU A 72 16.46 6.80 -11.79
CA GLU A 72 17.47 7.70 -11.22
C GLU A 72 17.70 8.93 -12.13
N LEU A 73 17.80 8.73 -13.45
CA LEU A 73 17.90 9.81 -14.41
C LEU A 73 16.67 10.73 -14.38
N ILE A 74 15.47 10.16 -14.32
CA ILE A 74 14.21 10.92 -14.18
C ILE A 74 14.24 11.76 -12.91
N TYR A 75 14.64 11.17 -11.78
CA TYR A 75 14.72 11.88 -10.50
C TYR A 75 15.68 13.08 -10.56
N HIS A 76 16.88 12.90 -11.12
CA HIS A 76 17.85 13.99 -11.25
C HIS A 76 17.45 15.07 -12.27
N ASN A 77 16.51 14.77 -13.16
CA ASN A 77 15.95 15.69 -14.14
C ASN A 77 14.47 16.04 -13.86
N LYS A 78 14.01 15.90 -12.61
CA LYS A 78 12.60 16.14 -12.22
C LYS A 78 12.09 17.56 -12.52
N ASP A 79 12.99 18.55 -12.57
CA ASP A 79 12.65 19.94 -12.89
C ASP A 79 12.61 20.20 -14.42
N SER A 80 12.83 19.17 -15.24
CA SER A 80 12.78 19.24 -16.70
C SER A 80 11.39 18.91 -17.21
N ASP A 81 10.76 19.87 -17.91
CA ASP A 81 9.49 19.68 -18.61
C ASP A 81 9.60 18.73 -19.83
N GLN A 82 10.80 18.23 -20.12
CA GLN A 82 11.07 17.36 -21.26
C GLN A 82 10.76 15.88 -21.00
N ILE A 83 10.46 15.48 -19.77
CA ILE A 83 10.12 14.11 -19.42
C ILE A 83 8.61 14.03 -19.20
N PRO A 84 7.84 13.47 -20.16
CA PRO A 84 6.40 13.33 -20.01
C PRO A 84 6.05 12.42 -18.83
N ASP A 85 4.97 12.74 -18.12
CA ASP A 85 4.49 11.95 -16.98
C ASP A 85 4.23 10.48 -17.35
N ILE A 86 3.71 10.23 -18.56
CA ILE A 86 3.45 8.87 -19.04
C ILE A 86 4.75 8.03 -19.13
N LEU A 87 5.88 8.66 -19.46
CA LEU A 87 7.17 7.98 -19.49
C LEU A 87 7.64 7.63 -18.06
N LYS A 88 7.45 8.55 -17.11
CA LYS A 88 7.74 8.30 -15.68
C LYS A 88 6.92 7.12 -15.16
N VAL A 89 5.62 7.09 -15.48
CA VAL A 89 4.70 5.99 -15.15
C VAL A 89 5.18 4.67 -15.74
N ASN A 90 5.54 4.65 -17.03
CA ASN A 90 5.96 3.42 -17.71
C ASN A 90 7.25 2.83 -17.10
N VAL A 91 8.21 3.68 -16.74
CA VAL A 91 9.44 3.23 -16.05
C VAL A 91 9.11 2.63 -14.69
N ILE A 92 8.25 3.27 -13.89
CA ILE A 92 7.83 2.74 -12.57
C ILE A 92 7.07 1.41 -12.73
N LYS A 93 6.13 1.33 -13.68
CA LYS A 93 5.40 0.09 -13.97
C LYS A 93 6.36 -1.02 -14.36
N ALA A 94 7.30 -0.74 -15.25
CA ALA A 94 8.30 -1.72 -15.65
C ALA A 94 9.10 -2.19 -14.44
N LEU A 95 9.61 -1.30 -13.59
CA LEU A 95 10.32 -1.67 -12.35
C LEU A 95 9.52 -2.58 -11.42
N ILE A 96 8.24 -2.28 -11.22
CA ILE A 96 7.39 -3.02 -10.28
C ILE A 96 6.98 -4.39 -10.88
N PHE A 97 6.77 -4.46 -12.19
CA PHE A 97 6.16 -5.62 -12.85
C PHE A 97 7.14 -6.47 -13.67
N SER A 98 8.39 -6.04 -13.91
CA SER A 98 9.39 -6.77 -14.69
C SER A 98 10.00 -7.93 -13.92
N GLY A 99 9.24 -9.03 -13.74
CA GLY A 99 9.72 -10.42 -13.56
C GLY A 99 10.58 -10.79 -12.34
N GLN A 100 11.33 -9.86 -11.74
CA GLN A 100 12.03 -10.02 -10.47
C GLN A 100 11.02 -9.67 -9.37
N ARG A 101 10.09 -10.62 -9.13
CA ARG A 101 9.01 -10.51 -8.13
C ARG A 101 9.52 -10.55 -6.68
N ASP A 102 10.82 -10.73 -6.50
CA ASP A 102 11.48 -10.30 -5.28
C ASP A 102 11.64 -8.79 -5.41
N PHE A 103 10.87 -8.02 -4.63
CA PHE A 103 11.16 -6.63 -4.33
C PHE A 103 12.57 -6.56 -3.74
N THR A 104 13.57 -6.63 -4.61
CA THR A 104 14.96 -6.84 -4.22
C THR A 104 15.44 -5.63 -3.43
N PRO A 105 16.46 -5.79 -2.58
CA PRO A 105 17.18 -4.67 -1.97
C PRO A 105 17.77 -3.67 -2.98
N LYS A 106 17.65 -3.91 -4.30
CA LYS A 106 18.17 -3.08 -5.38
C LYS A 106 17.22 -1.96 -5.83
N ILE A 107 15.91 -2.08 -5.58
CA ILE A 107 14.98 -0.99 -5.93
C ILE A 107 15.18 0.15 -4.93
N ASP A 108 15.70 1.28 -5.41
CA ASP A 108 15.76 2.49 -4.60
C ASP A 108 14.37 3.14 -4.51
N TRP A 109 13.66 2.76 -3.46
CA TRP A 109 12.35 3.31 -3.12
C TRP A 109 12.37 4.83 -2.90
N TYR A 110 13.54 5.42 -2.62
CA TYR A 110 13.68 6.87 -2.55
C TYR A 110 13.35 7.52 -3.90
N TYR A 111 13.85 6.99 -5.01
CA TYR A 111 13.55 7.53 -6.33
C TYR A 111 12.09 7.32 -6.71
N ILE A 112 11.52 6.14 -6.43
CA ILE A 112 10.10 5.85 -6.69
C ILE A 112 9.21 6.84 -5.94
N ASP A 113 9.43 7.03 -4.63
CA ASP A 113 8.63 7.93 -3.79
C ASP A 113 8.69 9.38 -4.30
N ASN A 114 9.86 9.87 -4.69
CA ASN A 114 10.01 11.23 -5.21
C ASN A 114 9.33 11.42 -6.57
N VAL A 115 9.44 10.45 -7.49
CA VAL A 115 8.78 10.54 -8.80
C VAL A 115 7.27 10.43 -8.65
N ILE A 116 6.76 9.55 -7.77
CA ILE A 116 5.32 9.48 -7.48
C ILE A 116 4.83 10.78 -6.85
N LYS A 117 5.55 11.38 -5.90
CA LYS A 117 5.18 12.69 -5.33
C LYS A 117 5.07 13.80 -6.37
N ASP A 118 5.85 13.71 -7.44
CA ASP A 118 5.74 14.65 -8.56
C ASP A 118 4.50 14.34 -9.42
N LEU A 119 4.31 13.08 -9.79
CA LEU A 119 3.13 12.59 -10.52
C LEU A 119 1.81 12.81 -9.76
N ASP A 120 1.88 12.87 -8.42
CA ASP A 120 0.76 13.19 -7.53
C ASP A 120 0.23 14.61 -7.72
N LYS A 121 0.87 15.46 -8.52
CA LYS A 121 0.33 16.78 -8.92
C LYS A 121 -0.46 16.74 -10.22
N SER A 122 -0.38 15.63 -10.97
CA SER A 122 -1.07 15.48 -12.24
C SER A 122 -2.57 15.29 -12.03
N GLU A 123 -3.35 15.96 -12.87
CA GLU A 123 -4.82 15.81 -12.96
C GLU A 123 -5.22 15.05 -14.24
N ASP A 124 -4.25 14.55 -15.00
CA ASP A 124 -4.51 13.73 -16.18
C ASP A 124 -5.11 12.37 -15.76
N PRO A 125 -6.33 12.01 -16.24
CA PRO A 125 -6.97 10.75 -15.90
C PRO A 125 -6.12 9.50 -16.19
N GLU A 126 -5.30 9.50 -17.24
CA GLU A 126 -4.45 8.37 -17.59
C GLU A 126 -3.34 8.17 -16.55
N ILE A 127 -2.73 9.27 -16.10
CA ILE A 127 -1.69 9.26 -15.07
C ILE A 127 -2.29 8.87 -13.71
N VAL A 128 -3.44 9.47 -13.36
CA VAL A 128 -4.14 9.15 -12.11
C VAL A 128 -4.49 7.67 -12.04
N GLN A 129 -5.09 7.11 -13.10
CA GLN A 129 -5.45 5.69 -13.16
C GLN A 129 -4.22 4.78 -13.05
N ALA A 130 -3.10 5.18 -13.65
CA ALA A 130 -1.86 4.42 -13.56
C ALA A 130 -1.24 4.47 -12.15
N LEU A 131 -1.30 5.60 -11.46
CA LEU A 131 -0.85 5.72 -10.07
C LEU A 131 -1.67 4.85 -9.13
N VAL A 132 -3.00 4.83 -9.29
CA VAL A 132 -3.90 3.97 -8.51
C VAL A 132 -3.52 2.49 -8.66
N GLN A 133 -3.20 2.05 -9.89
CA GLN A 133 -2.72 0.68 -10.14
C GLN A 133 -1.37 0.41 -9.48
N ILE A 134 -0.41 1.32 -9.63
CA ILE A 134 0.92 1.21 -9.02
C ILE A 134 0.79 1.07 -7.50
N GLU A 135 0.01 1.94 -6.86
CA GLU A 135 -0.19 1.95 -5.42
C GLU A 135 -0.93 0.71 -4.92
N PHE A 136 -1.89 0.18 -5.69
CA PHE A 136 -2.55 -1.09 -5.36
C PHE A 136 -1.55 -2.25 -5.31
N PHE A 137 -0.75 -2.44 -6.37
CA PHE A 137 0.18 -3.57 -6.44
C PHE A 137 1.39 -3.42 -5.51
N ALA A 138 1.83 -2.18 -5.26
CA ALA A 138 2.96 -1.88 -4.37
C ALA A 138 2.51 -1.43 -2.97
N TYR A 139 1.25 -1.66 -2.57
CA TYR A 139 0.68 -1.17 -1.31
C TYR A 139 1.58 -1.52 -0.10
N GLN A 140 2.01 -2.79 0.03
CA GLN A 140 2.85 -3.22 1.16
C GLN A 140 4.19 -2.48 1.22
N ALA A 141 4.75 -2.12 0.07
CA ALA A 141 5.99 -1.37 0.02
C ALA A 141 5.78 0.10 0.44
N PHE A 142 4.64 0.69 0.09
CA PHE A 142 4.26 2.04 0.53
C PHE A 142 3.86 2.09 1.99
N GLU A 143 3.18 1.07 2.51
CA GLU A 143 2.68 0.99 3.90
C GLU A 143 3.80 1.22 4.94
N HIS A 144 5.01 0.75 4.66
CA HIS A 144 6.15 0.91 5.56
C HIS A 144 6.98 2.18 5.31
N ARG A 145 6.66 2.98 4.28
CA ARG A 145 7.52 4.08 3.80
C ARG A 145 6.81 5.43 3.69
N ARG A 146 5.50 5.43 3.47
CA ARG A 146 4.67 6.63 3.29
C ARG A 146 3.51 6.62 4.27
N ASN A 147 2.95 7.80 4.49
CA ASN A 147 1.62 7.91 5.07
C ASN A 147 0.61 7.39 4.03
N ILE A 148 0.03 6.21 4.28
CA ILE A 148 -0.87 5.59 3.32
C ILE A 148 -2.13 6.42 3.00
N ASN A 149 -2.53 7.32 3.90
CA ASN A 149 -3.67 8.22 3.67
C ASN A 149 -3.40 9.23 2.55
N GLU A 150 -2.14 9.42 2.16
CA GLU A 150 -1.75 10.31 1.07
C GLU A 150 -1.85 9.63 -0.30
N LEU A 151 -1.84 8.29 -0.34
CA LEU A 151 -1.93 7.50 -1.56
C LEU A 151 -3.26 7.76 -2.27
N ARG A 152 -3.21 7.95 -3.59
CA ARG A 152 -4.40 8.18 -4.42
C ARG A 152 -5.35 7.00 -4.36
N PHE A 153 -4.84 5.78 -4.44
CA PHE A 153 -5.60 4.54 -4.31
C PHE A 153 -6.40 4.52 -3.00
N ILE A 154 -5.80 4.91 -1.86
CA ILE A 154 -6.50 4.92 -0.57
C ILE A 154 -7.56 6.02 -0.51
N LYS A 155 -7.27 7.21 -1.04
CA LYS A 155 -8.27 8.29 -1.14
C LYS A 155 -9.46 7.88 -2.01
N GLU A 156 -9.20 7.25 -3.15
CA GLU A 156 -10.25 6.71 -4.01
C GLU A 156 -11.04 5.62 -3.28
N LEU A 157 -10.35 4.67 -2.65
CA LEU A 157 -10.97 3.58 -1.90
C LEU A 157 -11.86 4.10 -0.77
N MET A 158 -11.45 5.15 -0.04
CA MET A 158 -12.25 5.73 1.05
C MET A 158 -13.39 6.64 0.59
N SER A 159 -13.42 7.00 -0.69
CA SER A 159 -14.47 7.85 -1.28
C SER A 159 -15.47 7.07 -2.14
N LYS A 160 -15.08 5.91 -2.66
CA LYS A 160 -15.88 5.10 -3.60
C LYS A 160 -16.12 3.69 -3.03
N PRO A 161 -17.29 3.41 -2.43
CA PRO A 161 -17.63 2.07 -1.95
C PRO A 161 -17.63 1.02 -3.07
N GLU A 162 -17.83 1.44 -4.33
CA GLU A 162 -17.70 0.63 -5.53
C GLU A 162 -16.28 0.03 -5.68
N LEU A 163 -15.23 0.79 -5.38
CA LEU A 163 -13.87 0.27 -5.45
C LEU A 163 -13.59 -0.72 -4.31
N LEU A 164 -14.15 -0.47 -3.12
CA LEU A 164 -14.00 -1.38 -1.99
C LEU A 164 -14.72 -2.71 -2.23
N ILE A 165 -15.91 -2.71 -2.84
CA ILE A 165 -16.58 -3.97 -3.17
C ILE A 165 -15.82 -4.74 -4.24
N GLU A 166 -15.16 -4.08 -5.20
CA GLU A 166 -14.28 -4.75 -6.17
C GLU A 166 -13.12 -5.47 -5.46
N LEU A 167 -12.50 -4.83 -4.47
CA LEU A 167 -11.50 -5.47 -3.62
C LEU A 167 -12.05 -6.69 -2.87
N MET A 168 -13.26 -6.59 -2.33
CA MET A 168 -13.91 -7.71 -1.64
C MET A 168 -14.23 -8.86 -2.60
N VAL A 169 -14.64 -8.57 -3.83
CA VAL A 169 -14.89 -9.56 -4.88
C VAL A 169 -13.59 -10.28 -5.25
N MET A 170 -12.47 -9.56 -5.36
CA MET A 170 -11.16 -10.16 -5.63
C MET A 170 -10.64 -11.00 -4.46
N ALA A 171 -10.86 -10.57 -3.22
CA ALA A 171 -10.28 -11.20 -2.02
C ALA A 171 -11.08 -12.39 -1.48
N TYR A 172 -12.40 -12.38 -1.63
CA TYR A 172 -13.31 -13.36 -1.03
C TYR A 172 -14.17 -14.03 -2.08
N LYS A 173 -14.52 -15.30 -1.86
CA LYS A 173 -15.45 -16.05 -2.71
C LYS A 173 -16.87 -15.51 -2.58
N SER A 174 -17.68 -15.70 -3.63
CA SER A 174 -19.13 -15.45 -3.56
C SER A 174 -19.81 -16.29 -2.49
N ASP A 175 -20.81 -15.68 -1.86
CA ASP A 175 -21.74 -16.32 -0.92
C ASP A 175 -22.42 -17.56 -1.55
N ASP A 176 -22.63 -17.55 -2.87
CA ASP A 176 -23.32 -18.61 -3.61
C ASP A 176 -22.39 -19.75 -4.05
N GLY A 177 -21.07 -19.62 -3.84
CA GLY A 177 -20.08 -20.66 -4.14
C GLY A 177 -19.83 -20.97 -5.64
N ASN A 178 -20.54 -20.31 -6.56
CA ASN A 178 -20.54 -20.60 -8.00
C ASN A 178 -19.64 -19.66 -8.81
N GLU A 179 -18.33 -19.62 -8.52
CA GLU A 179 -17.37 -18.77 -9.25
C GLU A 179 -16.28 -19.59 -10.00
N GLU A 180 -16.49 -20.89 -10.19
CA GLU A 180 -15.55 -21.73 -10.95
C GLU A 180 -15.77 -21.55 -12.45
N GLU A 181 -15.10 -20.55 -13.02
CA GLU A 181 -14.91 -20.40 -14.46
C GLU A 181 -13.64 -21.15 -14.90
N GLU A 182 -13.73 -21.95 -15.98
CA GLU A 182 -12.54 -22.46 -16.65
C GLU A 182 -11.79 -21.30 -17.32
N VAL A 183 -10.62 -20.97 -16.78
CA VAL A 183 -9.72 -19.93 -17.31
C VAL A 183 -8.33 -20.49 -17.58
N SER A 184 -7.53 -19.80 -18.39
CA SER A 184 -6.15 -20.21 -18.65
C SER A 184 -5.29 -20.15 -17.38
N GLU A 185 -4.17 -20.88 -17.36
CA GLU A 185 -3.22 -20.87 -16.25
C GLU A 185 -2.66 -19.45 -15.99
N SER A 186 -2.42 -18.66 -17.04
CA SER A 186 -1.95 -17.29 -16.90
C SER A 186 -3.00 -16.38 -16.25
N GLU A 187 -4.27 -16.53 -16.61
CA GLU A 187 -5.36 -15.77 -16.01
C GLU A 187 -5.56 -16.17 -14.55
N MET A 188 -5.46 -17.47 -14.25
CA MET A 188 -5.51 -17.98 -12.89
C MET A 188 -4.41 -17.37 -12.02
N ASN A 189 -3.16 -17.33 -12.53
CA ASN A 189 -2.04 -16.71 -11.83
C ASN A 189 -2.28 -15.22 -11.56
N ASN A 190 -2.82 -14.49 -12.54
CA ASN A 190 -3.16 -13.07 -12.35
C ASN A 190 -4.26 -12.89 -11.30
N ARG A 191 -5.33 -13.71 -11.35
CA ARG A 191 -6.40 -13.70 -10.33
C ARG A 191 -5.84 -13.97 -8.93
N MET A 192 -4.91 -14.91 -8.79
CA MET A 192 -4.25 -15.22 -7.52
C MET A 192 -3.45 -14.04 -6.95
N VAL A 193 -2.72 -13.32 -7.81
CA VAL A 193 -1.98 -12.10 -7.40
C VAL A 193 -2.96 -11.02 -6.94
N MET A 194 -4.01 -10.74 -7.73
CA MET A 194 -5.03 -9.75 -7.38
C MET A 194 -5.74 -10.08 -6.07
N ALA A 195 -6.10 -11.35 -5.86
CA ALA A 195 -6.73 -11.82 -4.64
C ALA A 195 -5.83 -11.62 -3.43
N ARG A 196 -4.55 -11.98 -3.54
CA ARG A 196 -3.56 -11.79 -2.47
C ARG A 196 -3.38 -10.31 -2.13
N CYS A 197 -3.18 -9.45 -3.11
CA CYS A 197 -3.03 -8.00 -2.90
C CYS A 197 -4.28 -7.43 -2.23
N SER A 198 -5.47 -7.74 -2.76
CA SER A 198 -6.75 -7.26 -2.23
C SER A 198 -6.99 -7.72 -0.79
N PHE A 199 -6.74 -9.00 -0.50
CA PHE A 199 -6.86 -9.54 0.86
C PHE A 199 -5.91 -8.84 1.83
N GLN A 200 -4.63 -8.67 1.46
CA GLN A 200 -3.64 -7.98 2.29
C GLN A 200 -4.05 -6.54 2.59
N ILE A 201 -4.53 -5.80 1.58
CA ILE A 201 -5.03 -4.43 1.75
C ILE A 201 -6.21 -4.43 2.71
N LEU A 202 -7.26 -5.22 2.46
CA LEU A 202 -8.47 -5.26 3.30
C LEU A 202 -8.18 -5.62 4.76
N TYR A 203 -7.28 -6.58 4.99
CA TYR A 203 -6.92 -7.03 6.33
C TYR A 203 -6.17 -5.97 7.13
N ASN A 204 -5.23 -5.25 6.49
CA ASN A 204 -4.38 -4.27 7.17
C ASN A 204 -4.93 -2.84 7.15
N LEU A 205 -5.88 -2.52 6.26
CA LEU A 205 -6.41 -1.17 6.01
C LEU A 205 -6.69 -0.42 7.33
N PRO A 206 -5.92 0.62 7.66
CA PRO A 206 -6.08 1.41 8.89
C PRO A 206 -6.93 2.67 8.70
N CYS A 207 -7.71 2.74 7.63
CA CYS A 207 -8.52 3.90 7.27
C CYS A 207 -10.01 3.65 7.55
N CYS A 208 -10.76 4.75 7.64
CA CYS A 208 -12.22 4.75 7.72
C CYS A 208 -12.77 5.82 6.77
N PRO A 209 -13.83 5.53 5.97
CA PRO A 209 -14.50 6.51 5.13
C PRO A 209 -15.01 7.72 5.91
N GLY A 210 -15.06 8.88 5.25
CA GLY A 210 -15.56 10.12 5.87
C GLY A 210 -14.62 10.71 6.93
N VAL A 211 -13.39 10.21 7.07
CA VAL A 211 -12.36 10.79 7.95
C VAL A 211 -11.45 11.69 7.13
N ASP A 212 -11.28 12.94 7.55
CA ASP A 212 -10.35 13.88 6.91
C ASP A 212 -8.90 13.71 7.41
N ASN A 213 -7.96 14.43 6.79
CA ASN A 213 -6.53 14.39 7.17
C ASN A 213 -6.25 14.89 8.60
N GLN A 214 -7.20 15.55 9.26
CA GLN A 214 -7.10 16.03 10.64
C GLN A 214 -7.75 15.04 11.64
N GLY A 215 -8.32 13.93 11.15
CA GLY A 215 -9.02 12.96 11.98
C GLY A 215 -10.43 13.41 12.37
N ASN A 216 -11.02 14.39 11.69
CA ASN A 216 -12.44 14.72 11.86
C ASN A 216 -13.29 13.75 11.06
N VAL A 217 -14.41 13.34 11.65
CA VAL A 217 -15.34 12.40 11.03
C VAL A 217 -16.53 13.18 10.51
N ASN A 218 -16.85 13.03 9.21
CA ASN A 218 -18.10 13.46 8.61
C ASN A 218 -19.15 12.34 8.79
N PRO A 219 -20.17 12.53 9.65
CA PRO A 219 -21.14 11.48 9.96
C PRO A 219 -21.95 11.03 8.75
N ASP A 220 -22.38 11.97 7.91
CA ASP A 220 -23.21 11.69 6.74
C ASP A 220 -22.41 10.91 5.69
N ALA A 221 -21.17 11.32 5.42
CA ALA A 221 -20.31 10.63 4.46
C ALA A 221 -20.02 9.18 4.88
N LEU A 222 -19.68 8.96 6.16
CA LEU A 222 -19.44 7.61 6.69
C LEU A 222 -20.70 6.74 6.59
N ARG A 223 -21.84 7.28 7.01
CA ARG A 223 -23.12 6.57 6.99
C ARG A 223 -23.55 6.21 5.57
N THR A 224 -23.50 7.15 4.64
CA THR A 224 -23.79 6.92 3.22
C THR A 224 -22.87 5.87 2.63
N TYR A 225 -21.57 5.93 2.92
CA TYR A 225 -20.60 4.95 2.44
C TYR A 225 -20.93 3.54 2.92
N ILE A 226 -21.20 3.35 4.22
CA ILE A 226 -21.50 2.04 4.80
C ILE A 226 -22.78 1.45 4.21
N TYR A 227 -23.87 2.23 4.11
CA TYR A 227 -25.11 1.73 3.53
C TYR A 227 -24.96 1.37 2.07
N ARG A 228 -24.23 2.19 1.29
CA ARG A 228 -23.94 1.88 -0.11
C ARG A 228 -23.12 0.58 -0.24
N LEU A 229 -22.17 0.35 0.66
CA LEU A 229 -21.41 -0.90 0.68
C LEU A 229 -22.29 -2.12 0.96
N TYR A 230 -23.27 -2.01 1.86
CA TYR A 230 -24.25 -3.08 2.09
C TYR A 230 -25.10 -3.36 0.85
N GLU A 231 -25.60 -2.34 0.15
CA GLU A 231 -26.32 -2.52 -1.12
C GLU A 231 -25.47 -3.27 -2.15
N LEU A 232 -24.24 -2.79 -2.39
CA LEU A 232 -23.29 -3.40 -3.31
C LEU A 232 -22.92 -4.83 -2.91
N SER A 233 -22.86 -5.13 -1.62
CA SER A 233 -22.57 -6.48 -1.14
C SER A 233 -23.65 -7.50 -1.50
N VAL A 234 -24.91 -7.07 -1.54
CA VAL A 234 -26.01 -7.92 -1.99
C VAL A 234 -25.93 -8.09 -3.50
N GLU A 235 -25.73 -7.00 -4.24
CA GLU A 235 -25.58 -7.00 -5.70
C GLU A 235 -24.40 -7.87 -6.18
N ARG A 236 -23.32 -7.94 -5.41
CA ARG A 236 -22.08 -8.66 -5.76
C ARG A 236 -21.90 -9.97 -4.98
N HIS A 237 -22.92 -10.43 -4.26
CA HIS A 237 -22.90 -11.70 -3.52
C HIS A 237 -21.72 -11.80 -2.53
N ARG A 238 -21.52 -10.75 -1.72
CA ARG A 238 -20.49 -10.62 -0.67
C ARG A 238 -21.08 -10.20 0.68
N SER A 239 -22.33 -10.55 0.94
CA SER A 239 -23.04 -10.19 2.16
C SER A 239 -22.39 -10.81 3.40
N GLN A 240 -21.89 -12.05 3.32
CA GLN A 240 -21.31 -12.74 4.50
C GLN A 240 -20.06 -12.06 5.04
N VAL A 241 -19.24 -11.47 4.16
CA VAL A 241 -17.97 -10.84 4.53
C VAL A 241 -18.11 -9.34 4.82
N THR A 242 -19.25 -8.73 4.48
CA THR A 242 -19.44 -7.28 4.60
C THR A 242 -19.41 -6.81 6.05
N ASP A 243 -20.01 -7.56 6.98
CA ASP A 243 -19.98 -7.21 8.40
C ASP A 243 -18.56 -7.16 8.98
N MET A 244 -17.67 -8.04 8.50
CA MET A 244 -16.25 -8.02 8.87
C MET A 244 -15.57 -6.75 8.37
N VAL A 245 -15.77 -6.40 7.09
CA VAL A 245 -15.17 -5.21 6.49
C VAL A 245 -15.71 -3.94 7.17
N VAL A 246 -17.03 -3.81 7.33
CA VAL A 246 -17.67 -2.67 8.00
C VAL A 246 -17.17 -2.53 9.45
N GLY A 247 -17.11 -3.63 10.21
CA GLY A 247 -16.60 -3.59 11.57
C GLY A 247 -15.12 -3.17 11.63
N SER A 248 -14.31 -3.63 10.68
CA SER A 248 -12.91 -3.20 10.55
C SER A 248 -12.79 -1.70 10.26
N LEU A 249 -13.56 -1.17 9.29
CA LEU A 249 -13.58 0.26 8.97
C LEU A 249 -13.98 1.10 10.19
N LEU A 250 -15.05 0.73 10.89
CA LEU A 250 -15.52 1.45 12.08
C LEU A 250 -14.52 1.38 13.25
N GLY A 251 -13.82 0.26 13.40
CA GLY A 251 -12.76 0.10 14.40
C GLY A 251 -11.53 0.98 14.16
N ASN A 252 -11.36 1.50 12.94
CA ASN A 252 -10.31 2.46 12.56
C ASN A 252 -10.68 3.93 12.78
N LEU A 253 -11.88 4.24 13.30
CA LEU A 253 -12.20 5.62 13.63
C LEU A 253 -11.15 6.22 14.59
N PRO A 254 -10.70 7.47 14.35
CA PRO A 254 -9.58 8.06 15.08
C PRO A 254 -9.92 8.21 16.56
N ARG A 255 -9.02 7.77 17.45
CA ARG A 255 -9.18 7.86 18.91
C ARG A 255 -8.65 9.21 19.44
N ASN A 256 -9.24 10.30 18.96
CA ASN A 256 -8.97 11.65 19.46
C ASN A 256 -9.81 11.97 20.71
N ASP A 257 -9.75 13.21 21.21
CA ASP A 257 -10.46 13.64 22.44
C ASP A 257 -11.99 13.41 22.39
N SER A 258 -12.55 13.43 21.17
CA SER A 258 -13.98 13.18 20.95
C SER A 258 -14.37 11.70 20.97
N TYR A 259 -13.40 10.78 21.10
CA TYR A 259 -13.68 9.35 21.10
C TYR A 259 -14.37 8.89 22.40
N PRO A 260 -15.38 7.99 22.31
CA PRO A 260 -16.01 7.51 21.07
C PRO A 260 -16.89 8.60 20.42
N GLN A 261 -16.74 8.80 19.11
CA GLN A 261 -17.57 9.75 18.36
C GLN A 261 -19.04 9.29 18.39
N THR A 262 -19.96 10.24 18.45
CA THR A 262 -21.42 9.99 18.44
C THR A 262 -21.85 9.07 17.30
N ILE A 263 -21.32 9.31 16.09
CA ILE A 263 -21.65 8.53 14.89
C ILE A 263 -21.27 7.04 15.01
N LEU A 264 -20.19 6.70 15.73
CA LEU A 264 -19.84 5.29 15.97
C LEU A 264 -20.94 4.61 16.79
N GLY A 265 -21.42 5.29 17.84
CA GLY A 265 -22.53 4.79 18.66
C GLY A 265 -23.82 4.63 17.86
N GLU A 266 -24.19 5.66 17.09
CA GLU A 266 -25.39 5.63 16.25
C GLU A 266 -25.36 4.47 15.25
N ILE A 267 -24.28 4.33 14.46
CA ILE A 267 -24.16 3.27 13.45
C ILE A 267 -24.21 1.88 14.12
N VAL A 268 -23.52 1.67 15.24
CA VAL A 268 -23.52 0.38 15.95
C VAL A 268 -24.92 0.00 16.47
N GLU A 269 -25.69 0.97 16.95
CA GLU A 269 -27.08 0.75 17.38
C GLU A 269 -28.07 0.60 16.21
N GLU A 270 -27.78 1.21 15.07
CA GLU A 270 -28.60 1.12 13.86
C GLU A 270 -28.42 -0.22 13.14
N LEU A 271 -27.17 -0.65 12.95
CA LEU A 271 -26.83 -1.90 12.26
C LEU A 271 -27.28 -3.13 13.06
N LYS A 272 -27.23 -3.08 14.40
CA LYS A 272 -27.67 -4.16 15.29
C LYS A 272 -27.07 -5.53 14.97
N SER A 273 -25.85 -5.57 14.42
CA SER A 273 -25.15 -6.82 14.06
C SER A 273 -24.12 -7.19 15.12
N ASP A 274 -24.25 -8.38 15.69
CA ASP A 274 -23.25 -8.92 16.63
C ASP A 274 -21.92 -9.23 15.90
N SER A 275 -21.97 -9.48 14.59
CA SER A 275 -20.78 -9.69 13.75
C SER A 275 -20.01 -8.38 13.58
N VAL A 276 -20.69 -7.27 13.28
CA VAL A 276 -20.05 -5.95 13.19
C VAL A 276 -19.40 -5.57 14.52
N ASP A 277 -20.11 -5.75 15.64
CA ASP A 277 -19.57 -5.47 16.98
C ASP A 277 -18.27 -6.22 17.25
N GLU A 278 -18.23 -7.50 16.89
CA GLU A 278 -17.08 -8.35 17.10
C GLU A 278 -15.89 -7.90 16.25
N HIS A 279 -16.11 -7.48 15.00
CA HIS A 279 -15.04 -7.00 14.13
C HIS A 279 -14.55 -5.60 14.49
N ILE A 280 -15.41 -4.72 15.03
CA ILE A 280 -14.98 -3.46 15.67
C ILE A 280 -14.06 -3.78 16.84
N ARG A 281 -14.47 -4.70 17.73
CA ARG A 281 -13.67 -5.13 18.88
C ARG A 281 -12.31 -5.65 18.42
N MET A 282 -12.30 -6.60 17.48
CA MET A 282 -11.07 -7.20 16.96
C MET A 282 -10.15 -6.15 16.35
N ARG A 283 -10.68 -5.22 15.56
CA ARG A 283 -9.86 -4.17 14.94
C ARG A 283 -9.27 -3.24 16.00
N ILE A 284 -10.06 -2.84 16.99
CA ILE A 284 -9.57 -2.02 18.10
C ILE A 284 -8.46 -2.74 18.86
N PHE A 285 -8.65 -4.01 19.20
CA PHE A 285 -7.66 -4.82 19.90
C PHE A 285 -6.36 -4.94 19.09
N ASN A 286 -6.46 -5.31 17.82
CA ASN A 286 -5.31 -5.53 16.93
C ASN A 286 -4.55 -4.24 16.60
N SER A 287 -5.19 -3.07 16.68
CA SER A 287 -4.52 -1.77 16.44
C SER A 287 -3.39 -1.45 17.43
N ARG A 288 -3.32 -2.16 18.57
CA ARG A 288 -2.23 -2.03 19.54
C ARG A 288 -0.88 -2.45 18.96
N GLY A 289 -0.89 -3.39 18.01
CA GLY A 289 0.34 -4.00 17.49
C GLY A 289 1.09 -4.84 18.54
N VAL A 290 2.34 -5.15 18.23
CA VAL A 290 3.22 -5.93 19.11
C VAL A 290 3.71 -5.05 20.26
N THR A 291 3.62 -5.54 21.49
CA THR A 291 4.17 -4.88 22.67
C THR A 291 5.25 -5.73 23.33
N THR A 292 6.29 -5.09 23.86
CA THR A 292 7.34 -5.72 24.64
C THR A 292 7.25 -5.29 26.10
N ARG A 293 7.78 -6.12 26.99
CA ARG A 293 7.86 -5.85 28.44
C ARG A 293 9.31 -5.79 28.89
N ALA A 294 9.58 -4.99 29.90
CA ALA A 294 10.80 -5.10 30.70
C ALA A 294 10.72 -6.31 31.63
N PHE A 295 11.88 -6.75 32.13
CA PHE A 295 11.98 -7.82 33.11
C PHE A 295 11.11 -7.51 34.33
N ALA A 296 10.26 -8.47 34.70
CA ALA A 296 9.31 -8.38 35.82
C ALA A 296 8.31 -7.19 35.76
N GLU A 297 8.05 -6.60 34.58
CA GLU A 297 7.10 -5.48 34.43
C GLU A 297 5.63 -5.88 34.70
N GLY A 298 5.25 -7.12 34.37
CA GLY A 298 3.89 -7.63 34.54
C GLY A 298 2.84 -6.92 33.66
N GLY A 299 1.58 -6.94 34.12
CA GLY A 299 0.40 -6.53 33.35
C GLY A 299 0.00 -5.05 33.39
N ASP A 300 0.91 -4.13 33.74
CA ASP A 300 0.55 -2.73 33.98
C ASP A 300 0.13 -1.97 32.70
N GLN A 301 0.70 -2.34 31.55
CA GLN A 301 0.27 -1.78 30.26
C GLN A 301 -1.19 -2.15 29.95
N GLU A 302 -1.56 -3.41 30.17
CA GLU A 302 -2.92 -3.92 29.98
C GLU A 302 -3.90 -3.24 30.95
N ARG A 303 -3.53 -3.08 32.23
CA ARG A 303 -4.37 -2.38 33.21
C ARG A 303 -4.65 -0.93 32.81
N SER A 304 -3.68 -0.26 32.21
CA SER A 304 -3.85 1.08 31.65
C SER A 304 -4.88 1.10 30.52
N LEU A 305 -4.88 0.08 29.65
CA LEU A 305 -5.89 -0.09 28.61
C LEU A 305 -7.28 -0.40 29.18
N VAL A 306 -7.38 -1.23 30.22
CA VAL A 306 -8.64 -1.48 30.93
C VAL A 306 -9.23 -0.18 31.46
N ALA A 307 -8.42 0.67 32.10
CA ALA A 307 -8.87 1.98 32.58
C ALA A 307 -9.32 2.90 31.43
N LEU A 308 -8.58 2.90 30.31
CA LEU A 308 -8.95 3.66 29.11
C LEU A 308 -10.31 3.22 28.56
N PHE A 309 -10.51 1.92 28.31
CA PHE A 309 -11.77 1.41 27.76
C PHE A 309 -12.93 1.54 28.75
N LYS A 310 -12.67 1.49 30.05
CA LYS A 310 -13.66 1.83 31.08
C LYS A 310 -14.15 3.27 30.92
N SER A 311 -13.24 4.22 30.69
CA SER A 311 -13.61 5.62 30.46
C SER A 311 -14.47 5.78 29.20
N TYR A 312 -14.15 5.10 28.10
CA TYR A 312 -14.93 5.12 26.87
C TYR A 312 -16.32 4.51 27.06
N ARG A 313 -16.40 3.34 27.70
CA ARG A 313 -17.66 2.69 28.06
C ARG A 313 -18.54 3.61 28.92
N ASP A 314 -17.97 4.27 29.92
CA ASP A 314 -18.74 5.12 30.82
C ASP A 314 -19.33 6.36 30.14
N LYS A 315 -18.71 6.87 29.06
CA LYS A 315 -19.27 7.93 28.21
C LYS A 315 -20.53 7.49 27.45
N VAL A 316 -20.61 6.21 27.05
CA VAL A 316 -21.64 5.74 26.10
C VAL A 316 -22.68 4.79 26.70
N LYS A 317 -22.46 4.21 27.88
CA LYS A 317 -23.27 3.11 28.45
C LYS A 317 -24.77 3.34 28.59
N PHE A 318 -25.22 4.58 28.68
CA PHE A 318 -26.65 4.90 28.79
C PHE A 318 -27.31 5.28 27.46
N THR A 319 -26.50 5.53 26.43
CA THR A 319 -26.98 6.00 25.11
C THR A 319 -26.78 4.94 24.04
N TYR A 320 -25.64 4.23 24.06
CA TYR A 320 -25.25 3.22 23.07
C TYR A 320 -24.86 1.90 23.78
N PRO A 321 -25.84 1.08 24.22
CA PRO A 321 -25.58 -0.17 24.95
C PRO A 321 -24.70 -1.19 24.22
N ARG A 322 -24.84 -1.34 22.89
CA ARG A 322 -24.03 -2.26 22.07
C ARG A 322 -22.59 -1.79 21.98
N LEU A 323 -22.36 -0.49 21.77
CA LEU A 323 -21.01 0.08 21.83
C LEU A 323 -20.37 -0.09 23.22
N ALA A 324 -21.15 0.08 24.29
CA ALA A 324 -20.68 -0.20 25.65
C ALA A 324 -20.31 -1.68 25.87
N LYS A 325 -21.05 -2.61 25.25
CA LYS A 325 -20.75 -4.05 25.26
C LYS A 325 -19.41 -4.34 24.56
N ILE A 326 -19.11 -3.67 23.43
CA ILE A 326 -17.81 -3.78 22.74
C ILE A 326 -16.67 -3.40 23.69
N PHE A 327 -16.75 -2.22 24.33
CA PHE A 327 -15.71 -1.79 25.28
C PHE A 327 -15.61 -2.70 26.51
N THR A 328 -16.73 -3.23 26.99
CA THR A 328 -16.73 -4.19 28.11
C THR A 328 -15.98 -5.47 27.74
N LYS A 329 -16.17 -5.99 26.52
CA LYS A 329 -15.40 -7.15 26.03
C LYS A 329 -13.89 -6.84 25.95
N LEU A 330 -13.51 -5.67 25.43
CA LEU A 330 -12.10 -5.24 25.38
C LEU A 330 -11.48 -5.18 26.77
N MET A 331 -12.20 -4.61 27.76
CA MET A 331 -11.75 -4.59 29.15
C MET A 331 -11.47 -6.00 29.67
N SER A 332 -12.42 -6.93 29.52
CA SER A 332 -12.25 -8.32 29.99
C SER A 332 -11.11 -9.06 29.29
N GLU A 333 -10.82 -8.72 28.03
CA GLU A 333 -9.71 -9.30 27.30
C GLU A 333 -8.36 -8.78 27.81
N TYR A 334 -8.22 -7.46 27.98
CA TYR A 334 -7.00 -6.89 28.57
C TYR A 334 -6.81 -7.26 30.04
N GLU A 335 -7.88 -7.46 30.83
CA GLU A 335 -7.76 -7.99 32.20
C GLU A 335 -7.16 -9.41 32.20
N ARG A 336 -7.55 -10.26 31.24
CA ARG A 336 -6.96 -11.60 31.09
C ARG A 336 -5.50 -11.54 30.67
N ASP A 337 -5.17 -10.66 29.73
CA ASP A 337 -3.78 -10.46 29.30
C ASP A 337 -2.94 -9.91 30.47
N ALA A 338 -3.44 -8.96 31.26
CA ALA A 338 -2.72 -8.41 32.42
C ALA A 338 -2.31 -9.52 33.40
N ASN A 339 -3.27 -10.38 33.75
CA ASN A 339 -3.02 -11.50 34.67
C ASN A 339 -2.03 -12.51 34.08
N ARG A 340 -2.05 -12.73 32.76
CA ARG A 340 -1.07 -13.59 32.10
C ARG A 340 0.34 -13.00 32.23
N GLU A 341 0.50 -11.71 31.96
CA GLU A 341 1.80 -11.04 32.05
C GLU A 341 2.31 -10.98 33.50
N ASP A 342 1.44 -10.82 34.50
CA ASP A 342 1.85 -10.91 35.91
C ASP A 342 2.40 -12.30 36.27
N CYS A 343 1.80 -13.37 35.75
CA CYS A 343 2.31 -14.73 35.94
C CYS A 343 3.69 -14.91 35.30
N VAL A 344 3.93 -14.31 34.13
CA VAL A 344 5.25 -14.34 33.47
C VAL A 344 6.28 -13.58 34.32
N ALA A 345 5.95 -12.37 34.77
CA ALA A 345 6.82 -11.57 35.63
C ALA A 345 7.20 -12.30 36.93
N GLN A 346 6.24 -12.98 37.57
CA GLN A 346 6.51 -13.78 38.77
C GLN A 346 7.46 -14.94 38.51
N LEU A 347 7.42 -15.58 37.33
CA LEU A 347 8.35 -16.63 36.96
C LEU A 347 9.76 -16.08 36.74
N GLU A 348 9.87 -14.93 36.08
CA GLU A 348 11.14 -14.23 35.87
C GLU A 348 11.83 -13.88 37.20
N ASP A 349 11.06 -13.39 38.17
CA ASP A 349 11.54 -13.09 39.52
C ASP A 349 12.00 -14.33 40.31
N LEU A 350 11.49 -15.52 39.99
CA LEU A 350 11.85 -16.78 40.67
C LEU A 350 13.10 -17.45 40.09
N GLU A 351 13.52 -17.07 38.88
CA GLU A 351 14.70 -17.62 38.20
C GLU A 351 16.02 -16.94 38.61
N TYR A 352 15.95 -15.94 39.50
CA TYR A 352 17.07 -15.21 40.11
C TYR A 352 16.97 -15.20 41.64
#